data_AF-A0AAV5CCH8-F1
#
_entry.id   AF-A0AAV5CCH8-F1
#
_cell.length_a   1.000
_cell.length_b   1.000
_cell.length_c   1.000
_cell.angle_alpha   90.00
_cell.angle_beta   90.00
_cell.angle_gamma   90.00
#
_symmetry.space_group_name_H-M   'P 1'
#
loop_
_entity.id
_entity.type
_entity.pdbx_description
1 polymer ?
#
loop_
_entity_poly.entity_id
_entity_poly.type
_entity_poly.pdbx_seq_one_letter_code
_entity_poly.pdbx_strand_id
1 'polypeptide(L)'
;MLHVFRHSQGMHEQLHLEPYAVHTTFQYAGTEGKRNRLREAMLFVDQPSYYDSPGGFISFKPNIPKRLLLDGAHTVESHFALVNYQIHVMLKDLPEEEFGPHIDFREYSFLENPSLPKQVKESLLEVQLCDDHNTGCSAANETSEHRPLLLPKNSTDQELLHVFSSYKNVKIIQFSSMVDAFRGFSDAAVEKKFRNRVKRYVGLWCCVQFREIGHIYYDMYWDEKSGWKPHPPETREEDHPPLS
;
A
#
# COMPACT_ATOMS: atom_id res chain seq x y z
N MET A 1 -25.41 28.70 -15.15
CA MET A 1 -25.84 27.43 -15.79
C MET A 1 -25.29 26.31 -14.90
N LEU A 2 -26.14 25.40 -14.42
CA LEU A 2 -25.74 24.36 -13.46
C LEU A 2 -25.05 23.24 -14.24
N HIS A 3 -23.72 23.12 -14.15
CA HIS A 3 -23.00 22.10 -14.88
C HIS A 3 -22.77 20.87 -14.01
N VAL A 4 -23.35 19.75 -14.44
CA VAL A 4 -23.22 18.43 -13.82
C VAL A 4 -22.16 17.66 -14.62
N PHE A 5 -21.04 17.32 -13.98
CA PHE A 5 -19.91 16.69 -14.67
C PHE A 5 -19.74 15.21 -14.28
N ARG A 6 -19.34 14.40 -15.27
CA ARG A 6 -18.99 12.99 -15.07
C ARG A 6 -17.56 12.90 -14.55
N HIS A 7 -17.41 12.44 -13.31
CA HIS A 7 -16.09 12.29 -12.68
C HIS A 7 -15.16 11.36 -13.47
N SER A 8 -15.68 10.25 -14.01
CA SER A 8 -14.89 9.27 -14.76
C SER A 8 -14.28 9.77 -16.07
N GLN A 9 -14.77 10.89 -16.62
CA GLN A 9 -14.33 11.42 -17.91
C GLN A 9 -13.53 12.72 -17.78
N GLY A 10 -13.33 13.26 -16.57
CA GLY A 10 -12.57 14.50 -16.38
C GLY A 10 -13.16 15.70 -17.16
N MET A 11 -14.45 15.68 -17.47
CA MET A 11 -15.06 16.65 -18.41
C MET A 11 -14.87 18.11 -18.00
N HIS A 12 -14.80 18.39 -16.70
CA HIS A 12 -14.60 19.74 -16.19
C HIS A 12 -13.19 20.27 -16.50
N GLU A 13 -12.16 19.41 -16.45
CA GLU A 13 -10.79 19.74 -16.85
C GLU A 13 -10.70 19.97 -18.35
N GLN A 14 -11.33 19.10 -19.14
CA GLN A 14 -11.33 19.20 -20.62
C GLN A 14 -12.05 20.44 -21.12
N LEU A 15 -13.10 20.87 -20.42
CA LEU A 15 -13.89 22.05 -20.77
C LEU A 15 -13.42 23.31 -20.03
N HIS A 16 -12.42 23.20 -19.16
CA HIS A 16 -11.91 24.27 -18.30
C HIS A 16 -13.02 24.97 -17.49
N LEU A 17 -13.88 24.18 -16.86
CA LEU A 17 -15.01 24.64 -16.06
C LEU A 17 -14.86 24.24 -14.60
N GLU A 18 -15.33 25.10 -13.69
CA GLU A 18 -15.45 24.73 -12.28
C GLU A 18 -16.67 23.82 -12.06
N PRO A 19 -16.49 22.64 -11.44
CA PRO A 19 -17.57 21.69 -11.25
C PRO A 19 -18.47 22.08 -10.07
N TYR A 20 -19.79 22.19 -10.32
CA TYR A 20 -20.79 22.46 -9.27
C TYR A 20 -21.38 21.17 -8.67
N ALA A 21 -21.54 20.13 -9.48
CA ALA A 21 -22.10 18.85 -9.05
C ALA A 21 -21.40 17.69 -9.75
N VAL A 22 -21.23 16.59 -9.01
CA VAL A 22 -20.56 15.38 -9.48
C VAL A 22 -21.61 14.31 -9.78
N HIS A 23 -21.64 13.82 -11.01
CA HIS A 23 -22.49 12.71 -11.41
C HIS A 23 -21.64 11.45 -11.61
N THR A 24 -21.89 10.43 -10.78
CA THR A 24 -21.27 9.12 -10.93
C THR A 24 -22.12 8.25 -11.84
N THR A 25 -21.58 7.95 -13.02
CA THR A 25 -22.22 7.09 -14.02
C THR A 25 -22.22 5.63 -13.57
N PHE A 26 -22.61 4.71 -14.47
CA PHE A 26 -22.33 3.30 -14.25
C PHE A 26 -20.84 3.13 -13.89
N GLN A 27 -20.62 2.47 -12.76
CA GLN A 27 -19.30 2.12 -12.25
C GLN A 27 -19.37 0.66 -11.83
N TYR A 28 -18.35 -0.10 -12.18
CA TYR A 28 -18.21 -1.47 -11.72
C TYR A 28 -18.14 -1.49 -10.18
N ALA A 29 -18.70 -2.52 -9.53
CA ALA A 29 -18.92 -2.61 -8.08
C ALA A 29 -19.98 -1.63 -7.49
N GLY A 30 -20.81 -1.01 -8.33
CA GLY A 30 -22.01 -0.29 -7.87
C GLY A 30 -21.68 0.89 -6.93
N THR A 31 -22.43 1.01 -5.83
CA THR A 31 -22.28 2.13 -4.89
C THR A 31 -20.90 2.18 -4.23
N GLU A 32 -20.31 1.03 -3.89
CA GLU A 32 -18.99 0.99 -3.24
C GLU A 32 -17.88 1.45 -4.19
N GLY A 33 -17.91 1.02 -5.46
CA GLY A 33 -16.96 1.49 -6.47
C GLY A 33 -17.11 2.99 -6.77
N LYS A 34 -18.34 3.51 -6.76
CA LYS A 34 -18.61 4.95 -6.88
C LYS A 34 -18.05 5.73 -5.70
N ARG A 35 -18.27 5.22 -4.48
CA ARG A 35 -17.78 5.84 -3.25
C ARG A 35 -16.26 5.89 -3.22
N ASN A 36 -15.59 4.79 -3.54
CA ASN A 36 -14.13 4.73 -3.61
C ASN A 36 -13.55 5.77 -4.58
N ARG A 37 -14.14 5.90 -5.77
CA ARG A 37 -13.71 6.87 -6.78
C ARG A 37 -13.90 8.32 -6.34
N LEU A 38 -15.01 8.61 -5.65
CA LEU A 38 -15.21 9.93 -5.07
C LEU A 38 -14.18 10.21 -3.96
N ARG A 39 -13.76 9.20 -3.17
CA ARG A 39 -12.67 9.35 -2.19
C ARG A 39 -11.32 9.62 -2.85
N GLU A 40 -10.96 8.87 -3.89
CA GLU A 40 -9.73 9.09 -4.68
C GLU A 40 -9.66 10.51 -5.25
N ALA A 41 -10.83 11.06 -5.60
CA ALA A 41 -10.97 12.42 -6.10
C ALA A 41 -11.05 13.50 -5.01
N MET A 42 -11.03 13.12 -3.73
CA MET A 42 -11.28 14.02 -2.59
C MET A 42 -12.66 14.71 -2.62
N LEU A 43 -13.66 14.06 -3.24
CA LEU A 43 -15.05 14.54 -3.40
C LEU A 43 -16.04 13.81 -2.50
N PHE A 44 -15.57 12.88 -1.65
CA PHE A 44 -16.38 12.14 -0.69
C PHE A 44 -15.94 12.45 0.74
N VAL A 45 -16.90 12.80 1.60
CA VAL A 45 -16.67 13.09 3.01
C VAL A 45 -17.19 11.93 3.85
N ASP A 46 -16.29 11.26 4.58
CA ASP A 46 -16.64 10.21 5.52
C ASP A 46 -16.76 10.73 6.96
N GLN A 47 -17.26 9.88 7.86
CA GLN A 47 -17.27 10.16 9.30
C GLN A 47 -15.83 10.25 9.85
N PRO A 48 -15.57 11.03 10.91
CA PRO A 48 -14.22 11.18 11.46
C PRO A 48 -13.50 9.87 11.80
N SER A 49 -14.22 8.85 12.26
CA SER A 49 -13.67 7.52 12.58
C SER A 49 -13.04 6.79 11.39
N TYR A 50 -13.42 7.15 10.15
CA TYR A 50 -12.79 6.61 8.94
C TYR A 50 -11.32 7.05 8.81
N TYR A 51 -11.02 8.29 9.24
CA TYR A 51 -9.69 8.90 9.16
C TYR A 51 -8.84 8.68 10.41
N ASP A 52 -9.39 8.05 11.46
CA ASP A 52 -8.68 7.78 12.72
C ASP A 52 -8.95 6.35 13.19
N SER A 53 -8.42 5.38 12.44
CA SER A 53 -8.54 3.96 12.77
C SER A 53 -7.60 3.60 13.95
N PRO A 54 -8.07 2.85 14.96
CA PRO A 54 -7.22 2.38 16.05
C PRO A 54 -6.11 1.47 15.50
N GLY A 55 -4.84 1.87 15.67
CA GLY A 55 -3.67 1.09 15.23
C GLY A 55 -2.86 1.69 14.05
N GLY A 56 -3.27 2.84 13.49
CA GLY A 56 -2.53 3.51 12.40
C GLY A 56 -2.86 2.99 10.99
N PHE A 57 -2.10 3.39 9.97
CA PHE A 57 -2.32 3.04 8.56
C PHE A 57 -1.01 2.59 7.85
N ILE A 58 -1.09 1.66 6.92
CA ILE A 58 0.01 1.06 6.13
C ILE A 58 -0.34 1.07 4.63
N SER A 59 0.04 2.09 3.85
CA SER A 59 -0.32 2.17 2.42
C SER A 59 0.25 1.03 1.54
N PHE A 60 -0.52 0.58 0.54
CA PHE A 60 -0.18 -0.59 -0.28
C PHE A 60 -0.96 -0.60 -1.66
N LYS A 61 -0.53 -1.33 -2.70
CA LYS A 61 -1.04 -1.27 -4.10
C LYS A 61 -1.22 -2.67 -4.81
N PRO A 62 -2.44 -3.18 -5.09
CA PRO A 62 -2.82 -4.64 -5.01
C PRO A 62 -2.31 -5.64 -6.06
N ASN A 63 -2.78 -6.94 -6.13
CA ASN A 63 -3.02 -7.79 -7.38
C ASN A 63 -4.14 -8.93 -7.32
N ILE A 64 -4.46 -9.61 -8.44
CA ILE A 64 -5.73 -9.84 -9.22
C ILE A 64 -6.15 -11.36 -9.39
N PRO A 65 -7.32 -11.84 -9.95
CA PRO A 65 -7.68 -13.26 -10.00
C PRO A 65 -7.11 -13.91 -11.23
N LYS A 66 -6.81 -15.19 -11.04
CA LYS A 66 -6.30 -16.14 -12.05
C LYS A 66 -7.04 -16.14 -13.39
N ARG A 67 -8.37 -15.95 -13.46
CA ARG A 67 -9.12 -15.95 -14.73
C ARG A 67 -8.98 -14.66 -15.56
N LEU A 68 -8.61 -13.56 -14.92
CA LEU A 68 -8.29 -12.28 -15.60
C LEU A 68 -6.80 -12.21 -15.91
N LEU A 69 -5.99 -13.02 -15.20
CA LEU A 69 -4.53 -13.11 -15.32
C LEU A 69 -4.04 -14.06 -16.43
N LEU A 70 -4.75 -15.14 -16.76
CA LEU A 70 -4.17 -16.30 -17.47
C LEU A 70 -4.81 -16.65 -18.83
N ASP A 71 -6.00 -16.12 -19.16
CA ASP A 71 -6.80 -16.50 -20.34
C ASP A 71 -7.45 -15.26 -21.02
N GLY A 72 -7.54 -15.26 -22.37
CA GLY A 72 -8.27 -14.26 -23.16
C GLY A 72 -7.41 -13.22 -23.89
N ALA A 73 -8.02 -12.43 -24.80
CA ALA A 73 -7.32 -11.42 -25.59
C ALA A 73 -6.88 -10.21 -24.73
N HIS A 74 -5.60 -9.83 -24.85
CA HIS A 74 -5.00 -8.70 -24.15
C HIS A 74 -5.49 -7.35 -24.71
N THR A 75 -6.62 -6.91 -24.18
CA THR A 75 -7.33 -5.66 -24.52
C THR A 75 -7.36 -4.71 -23.32
N VAL A 76 -7.69 -3.44 -23.55
CA VAL A 76 -7.91 -2.45 -22.47
C VAL A 76 -8.94 -2.97 -21.46
N GLU A 77 -10.02 -3.62 -21.93
CA GLU A 77 -11.04 -4.24 -21.09
C GLU A 77 -10.48 -5.35 -20.20
N SER A 78 -9.65 -6.25 -20.73
CA SER A 78 -9.02 -7.33 -19.96
C SER A 78 -8.10 -6.78 -18.85
N HIS A 79 -7.40 -5.68 -19.15
CA HIS A 79 -6.53 -4.98 -18.20
C HIS A 79 -7.33 -4.33 -17.05
N PHE A 80 -8.42 -3.62 -17.35
CA PHE A 80 -9.27 -3.05 -16.30
C PHE A 80 -10.00 -4.11 -15.47
N ALA A 81 -10.40 -5.23 -16.07
CA ALA A 81 -10.95 -6.34 -15.34
C ALA A 81 -9.93 -6.92 -14.35
N LEU A 82 -8.67 -7.04 -14.80
CA LEU A 82 -7.52 -7.32 -13.96
C LEU A 82 -7.52 -6.31 -12.78
N VAL A 83 -7.25 -5.03 -13.04
CA VAL A 83 -7.15 -3.94 -12.03
C VAL A 83 -8.30 -3.93 -11.02
N ASN A 84 -9.53 -4.29 -11.42
CA ASN A 84 -10.65 -4.30 -10.49
C ASN A 84 -10.61 -5.39 -9.42
N TYR A 85 -10.21 -6.64 -9.73
CA TYR A 85 -10.08 -7.62 -8.63
C TYR A 85 -8.80 -7.42 -7.83
N GLN A 86 -7.80 -6.70 -8.36
CA GLN A 86 -6.64 -6.20 -7.62
C GLN A 86 -7.15 -5.56 -6.33
N ILE A 87 -7.96 -4.53 -6.54
CA ILE A 87 -8.56 -3.71 -5.51
C ILE A 87 -9.43 -4.61 -4.62
N HIS A 88 -10.15 -5.58 -5.18
CA HIS A 88 -10.94 -6.53 -4.40
C HIS A 88 -10.10 -7.43 -3.45
N VAL A 89 -8.93 -7.94 -3.86
CA VAL A 89 -8.06 -8.77 -2.99
C VAL A 89 -7.49 -7.94 -1.85
N MET A 90 -7.10 -6.70 -2.15
CA MET A 90 -6.63 -5.79 -1.11
C MET A 90 -7.72 -5.42 -0.11
N LEU A 91 -8.96 -5.28 -0.57
CA LEU A 91 -10.10 -4.99 0.28
C LEU A 91 -10.71 -6.24 0.95
N LYS A 92 -10.20 -7.44 0.67
CA LYS A 92 -10.73 -8.69 1.23
C LYS A 92 -10.04 -9.03 2.54
N ASP A 93 -10.84 -9.39 3.54
CA ASP A 93 -10.31 -9.98 4.76
C ASP A 93 -9.66 -11.34 4.48
N LEU A 94 -8.36 -11.41 4.72
CA LEU A 94 -7.54 -12.62 4.61
C LEU A 94 -7.38 -13.28 5.99
N PRO A 95 -7.45 -14.62 6.09
CA PRO A 95 -7.34 -15.32 7.36
C PRO A 95 -6.04 -15.00 8.12
N GLU A 96 -6.16 -14.59 9.38
CA GLU A 96 -4.98 -14.25 10.20
C GLU A 96 -4.06 -15.45 10.47
N GLU A 97 -4.62 -16.66 10.46
CA GLU A 97 -3.85 -17.88 10.64
C GLU A 97 -2.77 -18.05 9.56
N GLU A 98 -3.09 -17.75 8.30
CA GLU A 98 -2.22 -17.91 7.14
C GLU A 98 -1.46 -16.62 6.77
N PHE A 99 -2.09 -15.46 6.99
CA PHE A 99 -1.63 -14.16 6.51
C PHE A 99 -1.24 -13.19 7.64
N GLY A 100 -1.37 -13.59 8.90
CA GLY A 100 -1.10 -12.70 10.04
C GLY A 100 -2.14 -11.57 10.15
N PRO A 101 -1.92 -10.59 11.04
CA PRO A 101 -2.89 -9.54 11.32
C PRO A 101 -3.21 -8.71 10.08
N HIS A 102 -4.42 -8.13 10.04
CA HIS A 102 -4.81 -7.19 9.00
C HIS A 102 -3.84 -6.00 8.94
N ILE A 103 -3.55 -5.55 7.72
CA ILE A 103 -2.67 -4.41 7.44
C ILE A 103 -3.54 -3.44 6.64
N ASP A 104 -4.01 -2.39 7.31
CA ASP A 104 -4.79 -1.31 6.71
C ASP A 104 -3.93 -0.53 5.72
N PHE A 105 -4.42 -0.18 4.53
CA PHE A 105 -3.74 0.77 3.64
C PHE A 105 -4.63 1.96 3.31
N ARG A 106 -3.99 3.08 3.00
CA ARG A 106 -4.64 4.31 2.54
C ARG A 106 -3.95 4.83 1.28
N GLU A 107 -4.66 5.63 0.52
CA GLU A 107 -4.16 6.33 -0.66
C GLU A 107 -2.93 7.19 -0.33
N TYR A 108 -2.03 7.36 -1.31
CA TYR A 108 -0.80 8.13 -1.10
C TYR A 108 -1.06 9.59 -0.70
N SER A 109 -2.18 10.15 -1.13
CA SER A 109 -2.61 11.53 -0.87
C SER A 109 -3.37 11.70 0.46
N PHE A 110 -3.46 10.65 1.28
CA PHE A 110 -4.22 10.68 2.53
C PHE A 110 -3.80 11.84 3.47
N LEU A 111 -2.50 12.10 3.60
CA LEU A 111 -1.96 13.18 4.45
C LEU A 111 -2.16 14.60 3.87
N GLU A 112 -2.49 14.66 2.58
CA GLU A 112 -2.81 15.89 1.86
C GLU A 112 -4.32 16.19 1.87
N ASN A 113 -5.14 15.22 2.28
CA ASN A 113 -6.59 15.38 2.30
C ASN A 113 -7.02 16.51 3.27
N PRO A 114 -7.71 17.56 2.80
CA PRO A 114 -8.15 18.68 3.64
C PRO A 114 -9.08 18.28 4.79
N SER A 115 -9.75 17.13 4.68
CA SER A 115 -10.66 16.60 5.70
C SER A 115 -9.94 15.83 6.81
N LEU A 116 -8.63 15.56 6.67
CA LEU A 116 -7.85 14.91 7.70
C LEU A 116 -7.83 15.78 8.97
N PRO A 117 -8.30 15.28 10.14
CA PRO A 117 -8.31 16.08 11.35
C PRO A 117 -6.90 16.58 11.70
N LYS A 118 -6.78 17.86 12.07
CA LYS A 118 -5.50 18.47 12.45
C LYS A 118 -4.77 17.67 13.53
N GLN A 119 -5.52 17.14 14.50
CA GLN A 119 -4.98 16.31 15.59
C GLN A 119 -4.26 15.04 15.08
N VAL A 120 -4.71 14.46 13.97
CA VAL A 120 -4.03 13.31 13.34
C VAL A 120 -2.77 13.79 12.64
N LYS A 121 -2.87 14.87 11.86
CA LYS A 121 -1.74 15.45 11.11
C LYS A 121 -0.61 15.98 12.01
N GLU A 122 -0.96 16.52 13.16
CA GLU A 122 -0.03 17.08 14.16
C GLU A 122 0.52 16.00 15.10
N SER A 123 -0.09 14.81 15.17
CA SER A 123 0.41 13.67 15.95
C SER A 123 1.47 12.89 15.15
N LEU A 124 2.62 13.53 14.98
CA LEU A 124 3.74 13.06 14.19
C LEU A 124 4.97 12.76 15.06
N LEU A 125 5.53 11.56 14.87
CA LEU A 125 6.84 11.18 15.39
C LEU A 125 7.80 10.99 14.22
N GLU A 126 8.78 11.87 14.11
CA GLU A 126 9.88 11.70 13.17
C GLU A 126 10.88 10.67 13.73
N VAL A 127 11.30 9.73 12.89
CA VAL A 127 12.28 8.69 13.23
C VAL A 127 13.50 8.85 12.34
N GLN A 128 14.67 8.98 12.95
CA GLN A 128 15.94 9.05 12.27
C GLN A 128 16.79 7.83 12.60
N LEU A 129 17.33 7.21 11.55
CA LEU A 129 18.23 6.06 11.73
C LEU A 129 19.61 6.52 12.17
N CYS A 130 20.19 5.82 13.14
CA CYS A 130 21.54 6.06 13.64
C CYS A 130 22.40 4.80 13.60
N ASP A 131 23.71 4.99 13.49
CA ASP A 131 24.69 3.90 13.53
C ASP A 131 25.01 3.54 14.98
N ASP A 132 25.11 2.24 15.29
CA ASP A 132 25.43 1.69 16.63
C ASP A 132 26.75 2.24 17.21
N HIS A 133 27.65 2.71 16.34
CA HIS A 133 28.95 3.25 16.74
C HIS A 133 28.88 4.68 17.29
N ASN A 134 27.74 5.37 17.18
CA ASN A 134 27.59 6.73 17.68
C ASN A 134 27.13 6.68 19.14
N THR A 135 27.86 7.34 20.04
CA THR A 135 27.68 7.35 21.52
C THR A 135 26.40 8.04 22.02
N GLY A 136 25.33 8.03 21.22
CA GLY A 136 24.00 8.55 21.54
C GLY A 136 22.86 7.86 20.76
N CYS A 137 23.12 6.75 20.06
CA CYS A 137 22.11 5.94 19.36
C CYS A 137 21.37 5.01 20.34
N SER A 138 20.89 5.57 21.45
CA SER A 138 19.95 4.89 22.33
C SER A 138 18.60 5.51 22.04
N ALA A 139 17.57 4.69 21.76
CA ALA A 139 16.19 5.16 21.60
C ALA A 139 15.87 6.08 22.77
N ALA A 140 15.91 7.40 22.53
CA ALA A 140 15.86 8.36 23.60
C ALA A 140 14.46 8.25 24.20
N ASN A 141 14.39 7.83 25.47
CA ASN A 141 13.16 7.73 26.25
C ASN A 141 12.57 9.11 26.60
N GLU A 142 13.17 10.19 26.09
CA GLU A 142 12.73 11.54 26.35
C GLU A 142 11.72 11.95 25.28
N THR A 143 10.47 12.04 25.70
CA THR A 143 9.40 12.75 25.00
C THR A 143 9.71 14.24 24.97
N SER A 144 10.80 14.65 24.29
CA SER A 144 10.99 16.05 23.96
C SER A 144 10.15 16.33 22.72
N GLU A 145 9.06 17.08 22.91
CA GLU A 145 8.31 17.66 21.80
C GLU A 145 9.34 18.32 20.85
N HIS A 146 9.37 17.85 19.60
CA HIS A 146 10.20 18.33 18.49
C HIS A 146 11.59 17.71 18.26
N ARG A 147 12.02 16.68 19.01
CA ARG A 147 13.24 15.92 18.62
C ARG A 147 12.86 14.62 17.92
N PRO A 148 13.51 14.28 16.80
CA PRO A 148 13.34 12.98 16.16
C PRO A 148 13.78 11.84 17.07
N LEU A 149 13.04 10.74 17.06
CA LEU A 149 13.41 9.49 17.69
C LEU A 149 14.60 8.88 16.94
N LEU A 150 15.68 8.62 17.66
CA LEU A 150 16.84 7.91 17.13
C LEU A 150 16.61 6.40 17.20
N LEU A 151 16.61 5.75 16.05
CA LEU A 151 16.44 4.30 15.92
C LEU A 151 17.73 3.67 15.39
N PRO A 152 18.29 2.65 16.05
CA PRO A 152 19.41 1.88 15.51
C PRO A 152 19.09 1.27 14.15
N LYS A 153 20.02 1.39 13.20
CA LYS A 153 19.94 0.64 11.94
C LYS A 153 19.90 -0.86 12.21
N ASN A 154 19.28 -1.60 11.30
CA ASN A 154 19.12 -3.05 11.33
C ASN A 154 18.37 -3.55 12.57
N SER A 155 17.44 -2.75 13.08
CA SER A 155 16.56 -3.14 14.18
C SER A 155 15.70 -4.35 13.81
N THR A 156 15.53 -5.25 14.78
CA THR A 156 14.63 -6.40 14.73
C THR A 156 13.19 -6.02 15.04
N ASP A 157 12.24 -6.89 14.73
CA ASP A 157 10.82 -6.71 15.07
C ASP A 157 10.60 -6.50 16.57
N GLN A 158 11.34 -7.21 17.42
CA GLN A 158 11.23 -7.09 18.88
C GLN A 158 11.74 -5.73 19.38
N GLU A 159 12.83 -5.22 18.82
CA GLU A 159 13.37 -3.90 19.16
C GLU A 159 12.41 -2.79 18.73
N LEU A 160 11.87 -2.88 17.50
CA LEU A 160 10.87 -1.94 17.01
C LEU A 160 9.61 -1.95 17.91
N LEU A 161 9.10 -3.14 18.26
CA LEU A 161 7.95 -3.27 19.16
C LEU A 161 8.24 -2.66 20.53
N HIS A 162 9.44 -2.88 21.09
CA HIS A 162 9.84 -2.31 22.36
C HIS A 162 9.87 -0.78 22.30
N VAL A 163 10.55 -0.21 21.29
CA VAL A 163 10.69 1.24 21.12
C VAL A 163 9.32 1.90 20.90
N PHE A 164 8.51 1.39 19.97
CA PHE A 164 7.22 1.99 19.64
C PHE A 164 6.12 1.70 20.66
N SER A 165 6.34 0.80 21.63
CA SER A 165 5.39 0.57 22.72
C SER A 165 5.13 1.82 23.57
N SER A 166 6.10 2.72 23.65
CA SER A 166 6.00 4.02 24.33
C SER A 166 5.24 5.08 23.52
N TYR A 167 5.02 4.84 22.22
CA TYR A 167 4.45 5.81 21.27
C TYR A 167 3.08 5.36 20.72
N LYS A 168 2.35 4.48 21.42
CA LYS A 168 1.04 3.93 20.99
C LYS A 168 -0.03 4.98 20.67
N ASN A 169 0.10 6.18 21.23
CA ASN A 169 -0.85 7.27 21.02
C ASN A 169 -0.46 8.18 19.83
N VAL A 170 0.73 8.02 19.26
CA VAL A 170 1.16 8.73 18.06
C VAL A 170 0.38 8.19 16.85
N LYS A 171 -0.14 9.08 16.01
CA LYS A 171 -0.93 8.70 14.83
C LYS A 171 -0.06 8.47 13.59
N ILE A 172 1.04 9.20 13.45
CA ILE A 172 1.94 9.15 12.30
C ILE A 172 3.37 8.91 12.77
N ILE A 173 3.98 7.81 12.34
CA ILE A 173 5.41 7.54 12.53
C ILE A 173 6.07 7.71 11.16
N GLN A 174 6.95 8.71 11.04
CA GLN A 174 7.60 9.06 9.79
C GLN A 174 9.09 8.78 9.87
N PHE A 175 9.54 7.79 9.12
CA PHE A 175 10.96 7.49 8.98
C PHE A 175 11.62 8.44 7.99
N SER A 176 12.80 8.95 8.34
CA SER A 176 13.64 9.70 7.40
C SER A 176 14.15 8.84 6.24
N SER A 177 14.31 7.53 6.50
CA SER A 177 14.65 6.50 5.52
C SER A 177 14.16 5.14 6.01
N MET A 178 13.70 4.31 5.09
CA MET A 178 13.42 2.89 5.37
C MET A 178 14.61 1.98 5.06
N VAL A 179 15.66 2.50 4.40
CA VAL A 179 16.89 1.76 4.11
C VAL A 179 17.56 1.40 5.43
N ASP A 180 17.84 0.11 5.65
CA ASP A 180 18.40 -0.44 6.89
C ASP A 180 17.54 -0.17 8.15
N ALA A 181 16.27 0.23 8.04
CA ALA A 181 15.43 0.49 9.21
C ALA A 181 14.98 -0.80 9.93
N PHE A 182 14.85 -1.89 9.17
CA PHE A 182 14.31 -3.15 9.64
C PHE A 182 15.10 -4.30 9.04
N ARG A 183 15.71 -5.12 9.92
CA ARG A 183 16.52 -6.27 9.51
C ARG A 183 15.68 -7.52 9.21
N GLY A 184 14.49 -7.60 9.79
CA GLY A 184 13.61 -8.76 9.65
C GLY A 184 13.01 -9.21 10.98
N PHE A 185 12.21 -10.27 10.90
CA PHE A 185 11.50 -10.85 12.03
C PHE A 185 12.36 -11.87 12.77
N SER A 186 12.27 -11.89 14.09
CA SER A 186 12.93 -12.88 14.93
C SER A 186 12.25 -14.26 14.86
N ASP A 187 10.95 -14.29 14.56
CA ASP A 187 10.16 -15.50 14.40
C ASP A 187 9.82 -15.76 12.91
N ALA A 188 10.35 -16.85 12.38
CA ALA A 188 10.15 -17.27 10.98
C ALA A 188 8.68 -17.58 10.64
N ALA A 189 7.85 -17.99 11.61
CA ALA A 189 6.43 -18.22 11.39
C ALA A 189 5.66 -16.90 11.25
N VAL A 190 6.03 -15.88 12.03
CA VAL A 190 5.50 -14.52 11.89
C VAL A 190 5.94 -13.93 10.55
N GLU A 191 7.22 -14.07 10.22
CA GLU A 191 7.75 -13.64 8.92
C GLU A 191 6.99 -14.27 7.77
N LYS A 192 6.78 -15.59 7.80
CA LYS A 192 6.06 -16.31 6.74
C LYS A 192 4.65 -15.77 6.55
N LYS A 193 3.91 -15.52 7.63
CA LYS A 193 2.56 -14.96 7.58
C LYS A 193 2.55 -13.55 7.02
N PHE A 194 3.46 -12.69 7.48
CA PHE A 194 3.64 -11.35 6.96
C PHE A 194 3.96 -11.38 5.46
N ARG A 195 4.95 -12.18 5.05
CA ARG A 195 5.33 -12.34 3.65
C ARG A 195 4.19 -12.90 2.80
N ASN A 196 3.41 -13.85 3.30
CA ASN A 196 2.21 -14.33 2.62
C ASN A 196 1.23 -13.20 2.33
N ARG A 197 0.99 -12.31 3.30
CA ARG A 197 0.10 -11.15 3.14
C ARG A 197 0.68 -10.14 2.17
N VAL A 198 1.93 -9.74 2.38
CA VAL A 198 2.60 -8.75 1.52
C VAL A 198 2.75 -9.28 0.09
N LYS A 199 2.91 -10.58 -0.14
CA LYS A 199 2.89 -11.17 -1.49
C LYS A 199 1.54 -11.05 -2.19
N ARG A 200 0.41 -11.14 -1.47
CA ARG A 200 -0.94 -10.85 -2.04
C ARG A 200 -1.11 -9.38 -2.36
N TYR A 201 -0.39 -8.60 -1.61
CA TYR A 201 -0.32 -7.19 -1.76
C TYR A 201 0.52 -6.88 -3.02
N VAL A 202 1.85 -6.85 -2.94
CA VAL A 202 2.76 -6.25 -3.95
C VAL A 202 3.09 -7.15 -5.14
N GLY A 203 2.66 -8.42 -5.16
CA GLY A 203 3.03 -9.34 -6.23
C GLY A 203 2.43 -8.87 -7.55
N LEU A 204 3.21 -8.23 -8.43
CA LEU A 204 2.65 -7.43 -9.50
C LEU A 204 3.28 -7.68 -10.86
N TRP A 205 2.36 -7.95 -11.78
CA TRP A 205 2.66 -8.33 -13.13
C TRP A 205 3.09 -7.12 -13.96
N CYS A 206 4.17 -7.26 -14.72
CA CYS A 206 4.63 -6.22 -15.64
C CYS A 206 4.27 -6.60 -17.09
N CYS A 207 3.74 -5.65 -17.87
CA CYS A 207 3.55 -5.84 -19.30
C CYS A 207 4.90 -5.73 -19.99
N VAL A 208 5.34 -6.78 -20.67
CA VAL A 208 6.54 -6.70 -21.53
C VAL A 208 6.10 -6.66 -22.97
N GLN A 209 6.26 -5.47 -23.55
CA GLN A 209 5.95 -5.24 -24.95
C GLN A 209 6.77 -6.19 -25.83
N PHE A 210 6.13 -6.79 -26.84
CA PHE A 210 6.76 -7.66 -27.83
C PHE A 210 7.25 -9.04 -27.31
N ARG A 211 6.69 -9.57 -26.22
CA ARG A 211 6.88 -10.98 -25.84
C ARG A 211 5.56 -11.75 -25.84
N GLU A 212 5.57 -13.00 -26.31
CA GLU A 212 4.39 -13.89 -26.35
C GLU A 212 3.81 -14.16 -24.95
N ILE A 213 4.64 -14.12 -23.91
CA ILE A 213 4.21 -14.26 -22.52
C ILE A 213 3.27 -13.13 -22.06
N GLY A 214 3.35 -11.93 -22.67
CA GLY A 214 2.44 -10.79 -22.43
C GLY A 214 2.62 -10.10 -21.07
N HIS A 215 2.47 -10.87 -19.98
CA HIS A 215 2.59 -10.44 -18.59
C HIS A 215 3.68 -11.27 -17.90
N ILE A 216 4.40 -10.66 -16.96
CA ILE A 216 5.44 -11.31 -16.15
C ILE A 216 5.04 -11.25 -14.70
N TYR A 217 4.99 -12.38 -13.99
CA TYR A 217 4.76 -12.41 -12.54
C TYR A 217 5.99 -11.91 -11.79
N TYR A 218 5.89 -10.70 -11.21
CA TYR A 218 6.90 -10.24 -10.26
C TYR A 218 6.52 -10.67 -8.84
N ASP A 219 7.10 -11.77 -8.38
CA ASP A 219 7.16 -12.06 -6.95
C ASP A 219 8.09 -11.02 -6.31
N MET A 220 7.59 -10.25 -5.34
CA MET A 220 8.37 -9.16 -4.73
C MET A 220 9.63 -9.60 -3.99
N TYR A 221 9.72 -10.89 -3.70
CA TYR A 221 10.84 -11.53 -3.00
C TYR A 221 11.70 -12.33 -3.97
N TRP A 222 11.45 -12.21 -5.28
CA TRP A 222 12.16 -12.99 -6.29
C TRP A 222 13.64 -12.62 -6.36
N ASP A 223 13.96 -11.35 -6.10
CA ASP A 223 15.31 -10.79 -6.01
C ASP A 223 16.11 -11.26 -4.78
N GLU A 224 15.45 -11.78 -3.75
CA GLU A 224 16.10 -12.41 -2.60
C GLU A 224 16.61 -13.83 -2.92
N LYS A 225 16.20 -14.44 -4.04
CA LYS A 225 16.61 -15.79 -4.41
C LYS A 225 18.07 -15.83 -4.84
N SER A 226 18.78 -16.88 -4.43
CA SER A 226 20.17 -17.07 -4.84
C SER A 226 20.30 -17.17 -6.37
N GLY A 227 21.20 -16.36 -6.94
CA GLY A 227 21.44 -16.33 -8.38
C GLY A 227 20.39 -15.56 -9.19
N TRP A 228 19.52 -14.77 -8.54
CA TRP A 228 18.59 -13.88 -9.24
C TRP A 228 19.32 -12.94 -10.21
N LYS A 229 18.68 -12.68 -11.34
CA LYS A 229 19.11 -11.69 -12.34
C LYS A 229 17.93 -10.81 -12.74
N PRO A 230 18.16 -9.52 -13.05
CA PRO A 230 17.13 -8.60 -13.54
C PRO A 230 16.79 -8.87 -15.03
N HIS A 231 16.54 -10.14 -15.37
CA HIS A 231 16.12 -10.53 -16.71
C HIS A 231 14.68 -11.03 -16.66
N PRO A 232 13.81 -10.55 -17.57
CA PRO A 232 12.46 -11.06 -17.68
C PRO A 232 12.51 -12.54 -18.09
N PRO A 233 11.70 -13.43 -17.46
CA PRO A 233 11.63 -14.84 -17.82
C PRO A 233 11.40 -15.04 -19.31
N GLU A 234 12.03 -16.06 -19.88
CA GLU A 234 11.97 -16.35 -21.32
C GLU A 234 10.76 -17.24 -21.64
N THR A 235 10.32 -18.05 -20.68
CA THR A 235 9.20 -18.99 -20.82
C THR A 235 8.11 -18.76 -19.77
N ARG A 236 6.89 -19.26 -20.06
CA ARG A 236 5.76 -19.17 -19.12
C ARG A 236 6.03 -19.99 -17.86
N GLU A 237 6.74 -21.10 -17.99
CA GLU A 237 7.08 -22.02 -16.91
C GLU A 237 8.13 -21.41 -15.94
N GLU A 238 9.06 -20.60 -16.46
CA GLU A 238 10.00 -19.81 -15.64
C GLU A 238 9.32 -18.66 -14.90
N ASP A 239 8.32 -18.04 -15.54
CA ASP A 239 7.52 -16.96 -14.96
C ASP A 239 6.52 -17.45 -13.89
N HIS A 240 6.02 -18.68 -14.04
CA HIS A 240 4.99 -19.28 -13.19
C HIS A 240 5.48 -20.59 -12.54
N PRO A 241 6.53 -20.57 -11.68
CA PRO A 241 6.97 -21.81 -11.04
C PRO A 241 5.82 -22.44 -10.23
N PRO A 242 5.80 -23.78 -10.13
CA PRO A 242 4.75 -24.48 -9.40
C PRO A 242 4.69 -23.99 -7.95
N LEU A 243 3.47 -23.82 -7.45
CA LEU A 243 3.20 -23.45 -6.07
C LEU A 243 3.73 -24.57 -5.16
N SER A 244 4.81 -24.29 -4.43
CA SER A 244 5.27 -25.10 -3.28
C SER A 244 4.37 -24.86 -2.07
#